data_AF-A0A2V9WFK1-F1
#
_entry.id   AF-A0A2V9WFK1-F1
#
_cell.length_a   1.000
_cell.length_b   1.000
_cell.length_c   1.000
_cell.angle_alpha   90.00
_cell.angle_beta   90.00
_cell.angle_gamma   90.00
#
_symmetry.space_group_name_H-M   'P 1'
#
loop_
_entity.id
_entity.type
_entity.pdbx_description
1 polymer ?
#
loop_
_entity_poly.entity_id
_entity_poly.type
_entity_poly.pdbx_seq_one_letter_code
_entity_poly.pdbx_strand_id
1 'polypeptide(L)' 'MSNNGFHSGSTRTHNLRSLFSIFSSDLAIDLGTANTLVYARGKGIVVNEPSIVAINK' A
#
# COMPACT_ATOMS: atom_id res chain seq x y z
N MET A 1 19.24 34.79 -35.60
CA MET A 1 18.27 35.00 -34.51
C MET A 1 17.52 33.68 -34.33
N SER A 2 17.52 33.15 -33.10
CA SER A 2 17.22 31.75 -32.74
C SER A 2 15.74 31.37 -32.87
N ASN A 3 15.44 30.23 -33.51
CA ASN A 3 14.14 29.56 -33.40
C ASN A 3 14.28 28.31 -32.52
N ASN A 4 13.46 28.27 -31.47
CA ASN A 4 13.40 27.24 -30.45
C ASN A 4 13.04 25.86 -31.02
N GLY A 5 13.80 24.84 -30.64
CA GLY A 5 13.51 23.45 -30.93
C GLY A 5 14.10 22.51 -29.89
N PHE A 6 13.55 22.50 -28.68
CA PHE A 6 13.79 21.41 -27.73
C PHE A 6 12.53 20.56 -27.61
N HIS A 7 12.51 19.48 -28.41
CA HIS A 7 11.65 18.32 -28.17
C HIS A 7 12.27 17.54 -26.99
N SER A 8 11.67 17.63 -25.81
CA SER A 8 11.97 16.69 -24.72
C SER A 8 10.99 15.53 -24.80
N GLY A 9 11.47 14.42 -25.37
CA GLY A 9 10.78 13.14 -25.33
C GLY A 9 10.67 12.68 -23.88
N SER A 10 9.45 12.64 -23.35
CA SER A 10 9.16 11.94 -22.11
C SER A 10 8.70 10.52 -22.46
N THR A 11 9.69 9.61 -22.50
CA THR A 11 9.52 8.18 -22.65
C THR A 11 8.49 7.66 -21.63
N ARG A 12 7.33 7.17 -22.10
CA ARG A 12 6.43 6.34 -21.28
C ARG A 12 7.08 5.00 -21.00
N THR A 13 7.98 4.95 -20.01
CA THR A 13 8.39 3.68 -19.42
C THR A 13 7.22 3.17 -18.57
N HIS A 14 6.48 2.17 -19.09
CA HIS A 14 5.57 1.40 -18.26
C HIS A 14 6.42 0.62 -17.25
N ASN A 15 6.56 1.22 -16.07
CA ASN A 15 7.34 0.73 -14.95
C ASN A 15 6.67 -0.55 -14.43
N LEU A 16 7.40 -1.68 -14.36
CA LEU A 16 6.93 -2.95 -13.77
C LEU A 16 6.36 -2.76 -12.34
N ARG A 17 6.75 -1.68 -11.65
CA ARG A 17 6.16 -1.21 -10.38
C ARG A 17 4.64 -1.06 -10.42
N SER A 18 4.07 -0.63 -11.55
CA SER A 18 2.61 -0.46 -11.71
C SER A 18 1.87 -1.80 -11.68
N LEU A 19 2.48 -2.88 -12.15
CA LEU A 19 1.86 -4.21 -12.12
C LEU A 19 1.91 -4.78 -10.70
N PHE A 20 3.02 -4.59 -9.98
CA PHE A 20 3.13 -5.01 -8.58
C PHE A 20 2.22 -4.22 -7.62
N SER A 21 1.89 -2.97 -7.94
CA SER A 21 0.94 -2.15 -7.18
C SER A 21 -0.50 -2.70 -7.20
N ILE A 22 -0.88 -3.51 -8.20
CA ILE A 22 -2.21 -4.14 -8.25
C ILE A 22 -2.25 -5.38 -7.34
N PHE A 23 -1.10 -5.99 -7.07
CA PHE A 23 -0.96 -7.14 -6.19
C PHE A 23 -0.54 -6.76 -4.76
N SER A 24 -0.27 -5.49 -4.47
CA SER A 24 -0.01 -5.03 -3.11
C SER A 24 -1.32 -5.04 -2.31
N SER A 25 -1.35 -5.75 -1.18
CA SER A 25 -2.48 -5.72 -0.26
C SER A 25 -2.46 -4.41 0.53
N ASP A 26 -3.33 -3.47 0.14
CA ASP A 26 -3.61 -2.29 0.95
C ASP A 26 -4.29 -2.74 2.26
N LEU A 27 -3.56 -2.60 3.37
CA LEU A 27 -4.02 -2.91 4.72
C LEU A 27 -4.10 -1.63 5.57
N ALA A 28 -5.18 -1.48 6.32
CA ALA A 28 -5.28 -0.55 7.42
C ALA A 28 -5.34 -1.34 8.74
N ILE A 29 -4.58 -0.91 9.75
CA ILE A 29 -4.49 -1.59 11.04
C ILE A 29 -4.98 -0.63 12.11
N ASP A 30 -5.95 -1.08 12.91
CA ASP A 30 -6.41 -0.40 14.12
C ASP A 30 -5.85 -1.13 15.34
N LEU A 31 -5.09 -0.42 16.16
CA LEU A 31 -4.41 -0.92 17.34
C LEU A 31 -5.14 -0.45 18.60
N GLY A 32 -6.33 -1.02 18.81
CA GLY A 32 -7.11 -0.78 20.01
C GLY A 32 -6.51 -1.46 21.24
N THR A 33 -6.84 -0.93 22.42
CA THR A 33 -6.42 -1.50 23.71
C THR A 33 -6.96 -2.90 23.95
N ALA A 34 -8.19 -3.18 23.52
CA ALA A 34 -8.84 -4.48 23.67
C ALA A 34 -8.64 -5.39 22.44
N ASN A 35 -8.70 -4.84 21.24
CA ASN A 35 -8.67 -5.58 19.99
C ASN A 35 -7.75 -4.94 18.95
N THR A 36 -7.12 -5.78 18.15
CA THR A 36 -6.41 -5.40 16.93
C THR A 36 -7.24 -5.81 15.73
N LEU A 37 -7.56 -4.84 14.88
CA LEU A 37 -8.32 -5.07 13.65
C LEU A 37 -7.42 -4.84 12.44
N VAL A 38 -7.57 -5.68 11.42
CA VAL A 38 -6.95 -5.46 10.11
C VAL A 38 -8.05 -5.37 9.06
N TYR A 39 -8.07 -4.25 8.35
CA TYR A 39 -8.93 -4.05 7.19
C TYR A 39 -8.11 -4.22 5.91
N ALA A 40 -8.60 -5.01 4.97
CA ALA A 40 -8.04 -5.13 3.63
C ALA A 40 -8.96 -4.44 2.61
N ARG A 41 -8.40 -3.56 1.77
CA ARG A 41 -9.16 -2.86 0.71
C ARG A 41 -9.90 -3.88 -0.15
N GLY A 42 -11.22 -3.68 -0.30
CA GLY A 42 -12.09 -4.56 -1.10
C GLY A 42 -12.46 -5.89 -0.44
N LYS A 43 -11.96 -6.18 0.76
CA LYS A 43 -12.29 -7.40 1.53
C LYS A 43 -12.96 -7.12 2.87
N GLY A 44 -12.85 -5.91 3.42
CA GLY A 44 -13.41 -5.59 4.73
C GLY A 44 -12.45 -5.90 5.87
N ILE A 45 -12.99 -6.09 7.08
CA ILE A 45 -12.21 -6.52 8.25
C ILE A 45 -11.85 -8.00 8.06
N VAL A 46 -10.56 -8.29 7.99
CA VAL A 46 -10.01 -9.64 7.79
C VAL A 46 -9.37 -10.22 9.05
N VAL A 47 -9.11 -9.40 10.07
CA VAL A 47 -8.65 -9.82 11.40
C VAL A 47 -9.41 -8.99 12.44
N ASN A 48 -9.85 -9.65 13.51
CA ASN A 48 -10.41 -9.03 14.71
C ASN A 48 -10.05 -9.89 15.92
N GLU A 49 -8.88 -9.63 16.51
CA GLU A 49 -8.29 -10.46 17.56
C GLU A 49 -8.05 -9.63 18.83
N PRO A 50 -7.99 -10.25 20.02
CA PRO A 50 -7.59 -9.55 21.24
C PRO A 50 -6.16 -8.98 21.14
N SER A 51 -5.96 -7.74 21.63
CA SER A 51 -4.64 -7.09 21.70
C SER A 51 -3.82 -7.59 22.89
N ILE A 52 -3.53 -8.89 22.94
CA ILE A 52 -2.90 -9.56 24.08
C ILE A 52 -1.70 -10.39 23.60
N VAL A 53 -0.64 -10.43 24.42
CA VAL A 53 0.49 -11.35 24.24
C VAL A 53 0.73 -12.14 25.52
N ALA A 54 0.95 -13.44 25.41
CA ALA A 54 1.38 -14.27 26.54
C ALA A 54 2.89 -14.15 26.73
N ILE A 55 3.33 -13.93 27.97
CA ILE A 55 4.75 -13.87 28.33
C ILE A 55 5.04 -15.04 29.26
N ASN A 56 5.97 -15.90 28.87
CA ASN A 56 6.52 -16.96 29.71
C ASN A 56 7.88 -16.50 30.26
N LYS A 57 8.09 -16.61 31.57
CA LYS A 57 9.31 -16.16 32.26
C LYS A 57 10.05 -17.34 32.85
#